data_AF-A0A2M8Y8S4-F1
#
_entry.id   AF-A0A2M8Y8S4-F1
#
_cell.length_a   1.000
_cell.length_b   1.000
_cell.length_c   1.000
_cell.angle_alpha   90.00
_cell.angle_beta   90.00
_cell.angle_gamma   90.00
#
_symmetry.space_group_name_H-M   'P 1'
#
loop_
_entity.id
_entity.type
_entity.pdbx_description
1 polymer ?
#
loop_
_entity_poly.entity_id
_entity_poly.type
_entity_poly.pdbx_seq_one_letter_code
_entity_poly.pdbx_strand_id
1 'polypeptide(L)'
;MVRQAGEDASEQKVIDDIATHGWHGVHIGADEEGPGYAFTIGAGHSFGQPEFLIMGLPRHMAHQILDVALDAARSGAITDFTATTDVLLEGHQCAFVRVPVEQYRDYVGYARWYYQGDDFTLYQIVWPSRDGHFPWQAQASAQYVASQPLLGPAPLAA
;
A
#
# COMPACT_ATOMS: atom_id res chain seq x y z
N MET A 1 1.55 -17.94 10.33
CA MET A 1 2.78 -18.65 9.89
C MET A 1 3.29 -17.93 8.65
N VAL A 2 4.60 -17.84 8.42
CA VAL A 2 5.15 -17.19 7.21
C VAL A 2 6.09 -18.14 6.48
N ARG A 3 6.21 -17.96 5.16
CA ARG A 3 7.14 -18.73 4.33
C ARG A 3 8.59 -18.41 4.73
N GLN A 4 9.41 -19.46 4.81
CA GLN A 4 10.80 -19.38 5.30
C GLN A 4 11.84 -19.68 4.22
N ALA A 5 11.41 -20.22 3.07
CA ALA A 5 12.26 -20.50 1.93
C ALA A 5 11.50 -20.22 0.63
N GLY A 6 12.18 -19.62 -0.33
CA GLY A 6 11.70 -19.44 -1.69
C GLY A 6 12.06 -20.64 -2.56
N GLU A 7 11.25 -20.89 -3.59
CA GLU A 7 11.52 -21.91 -4.61
C GLU A 7 12.49 -21.40 -5.68
N ASP A 8 12.58 -20.07 -5.85
CA ASP A 8 13.52 -19.41 -6.74
C ASP A 8 14.17 -18.17 -6.10
N ALA A 9 15.09 -17.54 -6.84
CA ALA A 9 15.85 -16.39 -6.36
C ALA A 9 14.97 -15.14 -6.11
N SER A 10 13.87 -14.99 -6.84
CA SER A 10 12.95 -13.86 -6.65
C SER A 10 12.13 -14.03 -5.38
N GLU A 11 11.62 -15.23 -5.12
CA GLU A 11 10.95 -15.59 -3.87
C GLU A 11 11.91 -15.49 -2.67
N GLN A 12 13.13 -16.02 -2.81
CA GLN A 12 14.11 -15.97 -1.73
C GLN A 12 14.49 -14.52 -1.40
N LYS A 13 14.58 -13.64 -2.40
CA LYS A 13 14.84 -12.22 -2.19
C LYS A 13 13.78 -11.56 -1.30
N VAL A 14 12.50 -11.90 -1.47
CA VAL A 14 11.42 -11.36 -0.62
C VAL A 14 11.68 -11.73 0.85
N ILE A 15 12.01 -12.99 1.10
CA ILE A 15 12.29 -13.50 2.45
C ILE A 15 13.53 -12.83 3.04
N ASP A 16 14.61 -12.73 2.26
CA ASP A 16 15.88 -12.15 2.71
C ASP A 16 15.74 -10.66 3.03
N ASP A 17 15.02 -9.90 2.19
CA ASP A 17 14.76 -8.49 2.42
C ASP A 17 13.91 -8.29 3.69
N ILE A 18 12.88 -9.12 3.89
CA ILE A 18 12.07 -9.07 5.13
C ILE A 18 12.89 -9.44 6.35
N ALA A 19 13.75 -10.45 6.27
CA ALA A 19 14.62 -10.83 7.38
C ALA A 19 15.64 -9.72 7.73
N THR A 20 16.12 -8.99 6.73
CA THR A 20 17.16 -7.95 6.89
C THR A 20 16.58 -6.59 7.29
N HIS A 21 15.48 -6.19 6.65
CA HIS A 21 14.90 -4.85 6.76
C HIS A 21 13.54 -4.81 7.45
N GLY A 22 12.93 -5.98 7.66
CA GLY A 22 11.59 -6.14 8.20
C GLY A 22 10.47 -6.01 7.18
N TRP A 23 10.76 -5.62 5.94
CA TRP A 23 9.77 -5.56 4.86
C TRP A 23 10.42 -5.67 3.48
N HIS A 24 9.59 -5.95 2.47
CA HIS A 24 9.95 -5.95 1.06
C HIS A 24 8.90 -5.19 0.23
N GLY A 25 9.35 -4.42 -0.75
CA GLY A 25 8.47 -3.66 -1.65
C GLY A 25 8.35 -4.32 -3.01
N VAL A 26 7.11 -4.62 -3.43
CA VAL A 26 6.80 -5.10 -4.79
C VAL A 26 6.25 -3.96 -5.63
N HIS A 27 6.61 -3.90 -6.91
CA HIS A 27 6.10 -2.92 -7.86
C HIS A 27 5.57 -3.61 -9.11
N ILE A 28 4.32 -3.32 -9.45
CA ILE A 28 3.61 -3.78 -10.64
C ILE A 28 3.51 -2.59 -11.61
N GLY A 29 3.93 -2.80 -12.86
CA GLY A 29 3.82 -1.78 -13.90
C GLY A 29 2.37 -1.52 -14.29
N ALA A 30 2.10 -0.34 -14.86
CA ALA A 30 0.81 -0.08 -15.47
C ALA A 30 0.64 -0.90 -16.76
N ASP A 31 -0.59 -1.32 -17.05
CA ASP A 31 -0.94 -2.06 -18.25
C ASP A 31 -2.35 -1.68 -18.76
N GLU A 32 -2.94 -2.50 -19.63
CA GLU A 32 -4.28 -2.28 -20.17
C GLU A 32 -5.39 -2.48 -19.13
N GLU A 33 -5.13 -3.20 -18.04
CA GLU A 33 -6.10 -3.51 -16.99
C GLU A 33 -6.16 -2.41 -15.93
N GLY A 34 -5.05 -1.71 -15.68
CA GLY A 34 -5.05 -0.64 -14.69
C GLY A 34 -3.74 0.14 -14.49
N PRO A 35 -3.76 1.11 -13.56
CA PRO A 35 -2.57 1.86 -13.21
C PRO A 35 -1.55 0.97 -12.50
N GLY A 36 -0.27 1.31 -12.67
CA GLY A 36 0.79 0.68 -11.92
C GLY A 36 0.66 0.97 -10.43
N TYR A 37 1.11 0.02 -9.61
CA TYR A 37 0.98 0.10 -8.16
C TYR A 37 2.13 -0.60 -7.46
N ALA A 38 2.32 -0.28 -6.19
CA ALA A 38 3.30 -0.91 -5.32
C ALA A 38 2.68 -1.30 -3.99
N PHE A 39 3.20 -2.33 -3.35
CA PHE A 39 2.75 -2.76 -2.04
C PHE A 39 3.88 -3.34 -1.20
N THR A 40 3.67 -3.38 0.11
CA THR A 40 4.62 -3.90 1.08
C THR A 40 4.30 -5.36 1.43
N ILE A 41 5.33 -6.09 1.84
CA ILE A 41 5.24 -7.44 2.39
C ILE A 41 6.14 -7.52 3.62
N GLY A 42 5.65 -8.12 4.71
CA GLY A 42 6.44 -8.45 5.89
C GLY A 42 6.25 -7.50 7.07
N ALA A 43 5.59 -6.35 6.89
CA ALA A 43 5.36 -5.38 7.96
C ALA A 43 4.50 -5.94 9.10
N GLY A 44 3.48 -6.73 8.77
CA GLY A 44 2.66 -7.44 9.73
C GLY A 44 3.46 -8.43 10.57
N HIS A 45 4.35 -9.19 9.92
CA HIS A 45 5.20 -10.15 10.62
C HIS A 45 6.27 -9.48 11.49
N SER A 46 6.98 -8.50 10.94
CA SER A 46 8.18 -7.93 11.56
C SER A 46 7.86 -6.87 12.59
N PHE A 47 6.76 -6.13 12.41
CA PHE A 47 6.44 -4.95 13.21
C PHE A 47 5.05 -4.98 13.85
N GLY A 48 4.20 -5.94 13.49
CA GLY A 48 2.80 -5.94 13.91
C GLY A 48 1.99 -4.79 13.32
N GLN A 49 2.43 -4.23 12.19
CA GLN A 49 1.81 -3.10 11.49
C GLN A 49 1.07 -3.57 10.24
N PRO A 50 0.09 -2.81 9.71
CA PRO A 50 -0.54 -3.16 8.45
C PRO A 50 0.46 -3.12 7.27
N GLU A 51 0.13 -3.85 6.22
CA GLU A 51 0.70 -3.65 4.90
C GLU A 51 0.05 -2.43 4.21
N PHE A 52 0.80 -1.83 3.30
CA PHE A 52 0.35 -0.69 2.50
C PHE A 52 0.43 -0.98 1.01
N LEU A 53 -0.51 -0.43 0.25
CA LEU A 53 -0.54 -0.43 -1.20
C LEU A 53 -0.75 1.00 -1.70
N ILE A 54 -0.09 1.40 -2.78
CA ILE A 54 -0.26 2.71 -3.41
C ILE A 54 -0.28 2.58 -4.93
N MET A 55 -1.15 3.34 -5.60
CA MET A 55 -1.37 3.27 -7.05
C MET A 55 -1.05 4.58 -7.75
N GLY A 56 -0.78 4.52 -9.05
CA GLY A 56 -0.78 5.71 -9.93
C GLY A 56 0.45 6.60 -9.82
N LEU A 57 1.48 6.17 -9.07
CA LEU A 57 2.71 6.94 -8.88
C LEU A 57 3.92 6.25 -9.51
N PRO A 58 4.94 7.01 -9.96
CA PRO A 58 6.21 6.44 -10.37
C PRO A 58 6.86 5.59 -9.28
N ARG A 59 7.52 4.49 -9.67
CA ARG A 59 8.14 3.49 -8.78
C ARG A 59 8.92 4.09 -7.59
N HIS A 60 9.78 5.08 -7.85
CA HIS A 60 10.63 5.66 -6.81
C HIS A 60 9.80 6.39 -5.74
N MET A 61 8.77 7.13 -6.16
CA MET A 61 7.91 7.89 -5.27
C MET A 61 6.97 6.97 -4.50
N ALA A 62 6.41 5.97 -5.17
CA ALA A 62 5.62 4.92 -4.52
C ALA A 62 6.43 4.23 -3.41
N HIS A 63 7.66 3.80 -3.71
CA HIS A 63 8.53 3.17 -2.71
C HIS A 63 8.86 4.10 -1.53
N GLN A 64 9.17 5.37 -1.80
CA GLN A 64 9.47 6.33 -0.75
C GLN A 64 8.27 6.56 0.18
N ILE A 65 7.05 6.68 -0.37
CA ILE A 65 5.84 6.84 0.44
C ILE A 65 5.56 5.60 1.28
N LEU A 66 5.75 4.39 0.73
CA LEU A 66 5.59 3.15 1.48
C LEU A 66 6.59 3.03 2.64
N ASP A 67 7.85 3.39 2.42
CA ASP A 67 8.89 3.42 3.44
C ASP A 67 8.53 4.38 4.59
N VAL A 68 8.12 5.61 4.24
CA VAL A 68 7.65 6.61 5.22
C VAL A 68 6.40 6.14 5.96
N ALA A 69 5.44 5.51 5.27
CA ALA A 69 4.23 4.99 5.91
C ALA A 69 4.54 3.88 6.93
N LEU A 70 5.47 2.98 6.59
CA LEU A 70 5.93 1.94 7.51
C LEU A 70 6.64 2.54 8.73
N ASP A 71 7.56 3.48 8.53
CA ASP A 71 8.26 4.12 9.64
C ASP A 71 7.33 4.96 10.52
N ALA A 72 6.34 5.63 9.92
CA ALA A 72 5.32 6.39 10.65
C ALA A 72 4.40 5.47 11.46
N ALA A 73 3.98 4.34 10.91
CA ALA A 73 3.20 3.33 11.63
C ALA A 73 4.01 2.72 12.79
N ARG A 74 5.29 2.38 12.56
CA ARG A 74 6.20 1.79 13.56
C ARG A 74 6.52 2.73 14.71
N SER A 75 6.74 4.01 14.42
CA SER A 75 7.05 5.03 15.42
C SER A 75 5.81 5.51 16.19
N GLY A 76 4.61 5.16 15.73
CA GLY A 76 3.35 5.65 16.28
C GLY A 76 3.01 7.09 15.86
N ALA A 77 3.68 7.62 14.84
CA ALA A 77 3.31 8.89 14.21
C ALA A 77 1.96 8.79 13.49
N ILE A 78 1.64 7.61 12.95
CA ILE A 78 0.31 7.26 12.44
C ILE A 78 -0.21 6.07 13.26
N THR A 79 -1.32 6.28 13.96
CA THR A 79 -2.00 5.25 14.76
C THR A 79 -3.46 5.04 14.36
N ASP A 80 -4.02 6.00 13.63
CA ASP A 80 -5.40 5.96 13.14
C ASP A 80 -5.40 6.03 11.60
N PHE A 81 -5.70 4.89 10.98
CA PHE A 81 -5.83 4.75 9.53
C PHE A 81 -7.23 5.10 9.02
N THR A 82 -8.07 5.73 9.84
CA THR A 82 -9.36 6.29 9.41
C THR A 82 -9.28 7.80 9.15
N ALA A 83 -8.23 8.46 9.65
CA ALA A 83 -7.96 9.87 9.44
C ALA A 83 -6.98 10.12 8.28
N THR A 84 -6.97 11.34 7.76
CA THR A 84 -5.94 11.79 6.81
C THR A 84 -4.65 12.19 7.53
N THR A 85 -3.54 12.21 6.80
CA THR A 85 -2.23 12.60 7.32
C THR A 85 -1.39 13.29 6.24
N ASP A 86 -0.60 14.29 6.63
CA ASP A 86 0.43 14.92 5.78
C ASP A 86 1.84 14.33 5.99
N VAL A 87 1.99 13.35 6.89
CA VAL A 87 3.28 12.71 7.19
C VAL A 87 3.88 12.04 5.95
N LEU A 88 3.02 11.52 5.07
CA LEU A 88 3.45 10.76 3.88
C LEU A 88 3.91 11.65 2.73
N LEU A 89 3.35 12.85 2.62
CA LEU A 89 3.58 13.75 1.52
C LEU A 89 3.51 15.20 2.01
N GLU A 90 4.66 15.87 2.03
CA GLU A 90 4.75 17.23 2.56
C GLU A 90 3.77 18.19 1.85
N GLY A 91 2.99 18.91 2.66
CA GLY A 91 2.00 19.87 2.20
C GLY A 91 0.72 19.26 1.62
N HIS A 92 0.54 17.94 1.66
CA HIS A 92 -0.61 17.25 1.07
C HIS A 92 -1.15 16.17 2.02
N GLN A 93 -2.48 16.17 2.22
CA GLN A 93 -3.13 15.16 3.01
C GLN A 93 -3.31 13.87 2.21
N CYS A 94 -2.72 12.78 2.66
CA CYS A 94 -3.00 11.43 2.21
C CYS A 94 -4.09 10.79 3.09
N ALA A 95 -4.89 9.92 2.49
CA ALA A 95 -5.91 9.14 3.17
C ALA A 95 -5.57 7.65 3.10
N PHE A 96 -6.26 6.85 3.91
CA PHE A 96 -6.16 5.40 3.89
C PHE A 96 -7.52 4.78 3.60
N VAL A 97 -7.54 3.77 2.74
CA VAL A 97 -8.73 2.97 2.46
C VAL A 97 -8.43 1.53 2.82
N ARG A 98 -9.24 0.96 3.72
CA ARG A 98 -9.11 -0.46 4.09
C ARG A 98 -9.43 -1.32 2.87
N VAL A 99 -8.47 -2.13 2.45
CA VAL A 99 -8.64 -3.05 1.32
C VAL A 99 -9.39 -4.31 1.80
N PRO A 100 -10.54 -4.66 1.24
CA PRO A 100 -11.25 -5.90 1.54
C PRO A 100 -10.44 -7.14 1.12
N VAL A 101 -10.59 -8.25 1.84
CA VAL A 101 -9.82 -9.49 1.59
C VAL A 101 -10.11 -10.06 0.19
N GLU A 102 -11.29 -9.78 -0.36
CA GLU A 102 -11.71 -10.15 -1.70
C GLU A 102 -10.75 -9.61 -2.77
N GLN A 103 -10.09 -8.48 -2.52
CA GLN A 103 -9.13 -7.87 -3.44
C GLN A 103 -7.72 -8.49 -3.32
N TYR A 104 -7.43 -9.25 -2.26
CA TYR A 104 -6.05 -9.64 -1.96
C TYR A 104 -5.48 -10.55 -3.05
N ARG A 105 -6.32 -11.44 -3.59
CA ARG A 105 -5.92 -12.38 -4.63
C ARG A 105 -5.43 -11.65 -5.89
N ASP A 106 -6.12 -10.58 -6.26
CA ASP A 106 -5.90 -9.91 -7.53
C ASP A 106 -4.75 -8.89 -7.41
N TYR A 107 -4.58 -8.25 -6.25
CA TYR A 107 -3.59 -7.18 -6.08
C TYR A 107 -2.31 -7.59 -5.36
N VAL A 108 -2.37 -8.46 -4.34
CA VAL A 108 -1.24 -8.71 -3.42
C VAL A 108 -0.91 -10.20 -3.28
N GLY A 109 -0.96 -10.94 -4.40
CA GLY A 109 -0.67 -12.38 -4.43
C GLY A 109 0.66 -12.78 -3.76
N TYR A 110 1.72 -11.98 -3.93
CA TYR A 110 3.02 -12.22 -3.29
C TYR A 110 2.98 -12.02 -1.76
N ALA A 111 2.18 -11.07 -1.26
CA ALA A 111 1.99 -10.93 0.19
C ALA A 111 1.28 -12.17 0.74
N ARG A 112 0.22 -12.63 0.07
CA ARG A 112 -0.50 -13.85 0.46
C ARG A 112 0.39 -15.09 0.45
N TRP A 113 1.25 -15.19 -0.56
CA TRP A 113 2.26 -16.25 -0.67
C TRP A 113 3.20 -16.26 0.54
N TYR A 114 3.70 -15.08 0.94
CA TYR A 114 4.58 -14.95 2.10
C TYR A 114 3.86 -15.27 3.42
N TYR A 115 2.66 -14.70 3.62
CA TYR A 115 1.83 -14.89 4.82
C TYR A 115 1.08 -16.24 4.87
N GLN A 116 1.19 -17.05 3.81
CA GLN A 116 0.50 -18.33 3.65
C GLN A 116 -1.03 -18.21 3.82
N GLY A 117 -1.60 -17.08 3.39
CA GLY A 117 -3.02 -16.78 3.56
C GLY A 117 -3.30 -15.28 3.57
N ASP A 118 -4.46 -14.93 4.13
CA ASP A 118 -5.02 -13.58 4.12
C ASP A 118 -4.97 -12.90 5.50
N ASP A 119 -4.23 -13.48 6.44
CA ASP A 119 -4.12 -13.03 7.84
C ASP A 119 -3.16 -11.83 7.99
N PHE A 120 -3.49 -10.75 7.30
CA PHE A 120 -2.82 -9.46 7.42
C PHE A 120 -3.79 -8.32 7.06
N THR A 121 -3.53 -7.15 7.65
CA THR A 121 -4.28 -5.93 7.33
C THR A 121 -3.58 -5.19 6.20
N LEU A 122 -4.35 -4.71 5.22
CA LEU A 122 -3.88 -3.95 4.06
C LEU A 122 -4.67 -2.64 3.93
N TYR A 123 -3.94 -1.54 3.83
CA TYR A 123 -4.50 -0.23 3.50
C TYR A 123 -3.97 0.26 2.16
N GLN A 124 -4.87 0.74 1.32
CA GLN A 124 -4.51 1.56 0.17
C GLN A 124 -4.24 2.98 0.66
N ILE A 125 -3.04 3.49 0.41
CA ILE A 125 -2.71 4.91 0.56
C ILE A 125 -3.25 5.63 -0.66
N VAL A 126 -4.08 6.64 -0.40
CA VAL A 126 -4.70 7.49 -1.43
C VAL A 126 -4.08 8.88 -1.32
N TRP A 127 -3.32 9.27 -2.34
CA TRP A 127 -2.75 10.61 -2.46
C TRP A 127 -3.78 11.57 -3.07
N PRO A 128 -3.80 12.87 -2.71
CA PRO A 128 -4.78 13.81 -3.22
C PRO A 128 -4.37 14.35 -4.60
N SER A 129 -5.32 14.94 -5.33
CA SER A 129 -5.01 15.71 -6.54
C SER A 129 -4.18 16.95 -6.19
N ARG A 130 -3.66 17.64 -7.21
CA ARG A 130 -2.91 18.91 -7.02
C ARG A 130 -3.74 20.00 -6.32
N ASP A 131 -5.05 19.95 -6.45
CA ASP A 131 -5.98 20.87 -5.81
C ASP A 131 -6.47 20.36 -4.44
N GLY A 132 -5.90 19.26 -3.94
CA GLY A 132 -6.23 18.67 -2.64
C GLY A 132 -7.45 17.75 -2.66
N HIS A 133 -7.91 17.30 -3.85
CA HIS A 133 -9.12 16.49 -3.95
C HIS A 133 -8.86 14.99 -3.92
N PHE A 134 -9.66 14.24 -3.16
CA PHE A 134 -9.63 12.77 -3.16
C PHE A 134 -10.51 12.17 -4.26
N PRO A 135 -10.27 10.92 -4.70
CA PRO A 135 -11.00 10.31 -5.81
C PRO A 135 -12.53 10.21 -5.63
N TRP A 136 -13.02 10.23 -4.39
CA TRP A 136 -14.46 10.20 -4.06
C TRP A 136 -15.12 11.58 -4.00
N GLN A 137 -14.36 12.66 -4.14
CA GLN A 137 -14.90 14.01 -4.12
C GLN A 137 -15.36 14.43 -5.52
N ALA A 138 -16.48 15.16 -5.60
CA ALA A 138 -17.10 15.55 -6.87
C ALA A 138 -16.20 16.42 -7.78
N GLN A 139 -15.20 17.07 -7.20
CA GLN A 139 -14.23 17.93 -7.87
C GLN A 139 -13.07 17.15 -8.50
N ALA A 140 -12.92 15.85 -8.17
CA ALA A 140 -11.87 15.01 -8.72
C ALA A 140 -12.08 14.78 -10.22
N SER A 141 -11.06 15.05 -11.04
CA SER A 141 -11.14 14.79 -12.47
C SER A 141 -11.19 13.30 -12.77
N ALA A 142 -11.92 12.91 -13.82
CA ALA A 142 -12.06 11.49 -14.19
C ALA A 142 -10.70 10.80 -14.47
N GLN A 143 -9.75 11.53 -15.07
CA GLN A 143 -8.41 11.02 -15.32
C GLN A 143 -7.67 10.71 -14.01
N TYR A 144 -7.79 11.58 -13.01
CA TYR A 144 -7.18 11.37 -11.70
C TYR A 144 -7.83 10.21 -10.96
N VAL A 145 -9.16 10.10 -10.97
CA VAL A 145 -9.89 8.96 -10.38
C VAL A 145 -9.43 7.64 -11.02
N ALA A 146 -9.29 7.60 -12.35
CA ALA A 146 -8.82 6.42 -13.07
C ALA A 146 -7.34 6.06 -12.79
N SER A 147 -6.54 7.01 -12.31
CA SER A 147 -5.11 6.77 -11.99
C SER A 147 -4.89 6.02 -10.68
N GLN A 148 -5.89 5.98 -9.80
CA GLN A 148 -5.85 5.25 -8.54
C GLN A 148 -7.26 4.78 -8.11
N PRO A 149 -7.81 3.76 -8.80
CA PRO A 149 -9.08 3.16 -8.40
C PRO A 149 -9.07 2.76 -6.92
N LEU A 150 -10.17 2.98 -6.22
CA LEU A 150 -10.30 2.56 -4.83
C LEU A 150 -10.56 1.06 -4.77
N LEU A 151 -9.76 0.36 -3.96
CA LEU A 151 -9.94 -1.08 -3.73
C LEU A 151 -10.97 -1.39 -2.65
N GLY A 152 -11.30 -0.40 -1.82
CA GLY A 152 -12.29 -0.49 -0.76
C GLY A 152 -13.34 0.61 -0.82
N PRO A 153 -14.29 0.63 0.12
CA PRO A 153 -15.26 1.70 0.22
C PRO A 153 -14.56 3.03 0.48
N ALA A 154 -15.05 4.10 -0.17
CA ALA A 154 -14.58 5.44 0.11
C ALA A 154 -14.81 5.79 1.60
N PRO A 155 -13.87 6.51 2.26
CA PRO A 155 -14.05 6.96 3.63
C PRO A 155 -15.29 7.86 3.75
N LEU A 156 -16.08 7.68 4.81
CA LEU A 156 -17.35 8.37 4.99
C LEU A 156 -17.23 9.88 5.26
N ALA A 157 -16.02 10.39 5.57
CA ALA A 157 -15.70 11.81 5.61
C ALA A 157 -14.17 11.99 5.64
N ALA A 158 -13.66 12.98 4.90
CA ALA A 158 -12.42 13.67 5.18
C ALA A 158 -12.79 15.14 5.48
#